data_AF-A0A6L2JQW9-F1
#
_entry.id   AF-A0A6L2JQW9-F1
#
_cell.length_a   1.000
_cell.length_b   1.000
_cell.length_c   1.000
_cell.angle_alpha   90.00
_cell.angle_beta   90.00
_cell.angle_gamma   90.00
#
_symmetry.space_group_name_H-M   'P 1'
#
loop_
_entity.id
_entity.type
_entity.pdbx_description
1 polymer ?
#
loop_
_entity_poly.entity_id
_entity_poly.type
_entity_poly.pdbx_seq_one_letter_code
_entity_poly.pdbx_strand_id
1 'polypeptide(L)'
;MTNVAIKQLIAQGVADALAEIKANRSSRNGDDSHDSGTGSRRTERAARECPYGDFLKCQPLNFKGTKGFVSLTQWFKKMESVFYISNCTVACQIKFATCTLLGSALIWWNFYLKTVGHDAAYGMPQKTMEKMMSREVCRWTSRHDSGNCDGIQAKKMQDASEFATELMDQKICTFAERQAENKRKLDNDNQAQQQPPKKKNVARA
;
A
#
# COMPACT_ATOMS: atom_id res chain seq x y z
N MET A 1 -18.35 16.14 -29.70
CA MET A 1 -17.01 15.56 -29.49
C MET A 1 -17.21 14.08 -29.17
N THR A 2 -16.67 13.15 -29.96
CA THR A 2 -16.98 11.72 -29.83
C THR A 2 -15.91 11.02 -28.99
N ASN A 3 -16.26 9.90 -28.34
CA ASN A 3 -15.34 9.09 -27.53
C ASN A 3 -14.07 8.67 -28.32
N VAL A 4 -14.21 8.52 -29.64
CA VAL A 4 -13.12 8.22 -30.58
C VAL A 4 -12.10 9.37 -30.65
N ALA A 5 -12.56 10.62 -30.74
CA ALA A 5 -11.68 11.79 -30.78
C ALA A 5 -10.88 11.95 -29.48
N ILE A 6 -11.51 11.67 -28.32
CA ILE A 6 -10.83 11.72 -27.02
C ILE A 6 -9.73 10.63 -26.94
N LYS A 7 -10.03 9.41 -27.37
CA LYS A 7 -9.04 8.32 -27.39
C LYS A 7 -7.86 8.61 -28.32
N GLN A 8 -8.12 9.24 -29.47
CA GLN A 8 -7.07 9.64 -30.40
C GLN A 8 -6.16 10.73 -29.83
N LEU A 9 -6.72 11.73 -29.14
CA LEU A 9 -5.92 12.78 -28.50
C LEU A 9 -5.04 12.24 -27.38
N ILE A 10 -5.54 11.27 -26.61
CA ILE A 10 -4.75 10.60 -25.57
C ILE A 10 -3.64 9.77 -26.21
N ALA A 11 -3.94 8.99 -27.26
CA ALA A 11 -2.94 8.17 -27.94
C ALA A 11 -1.83 9.04 -28.56
N GLN A 12 -2.19 10.18 -29.14
CA GLN A 12 -1.24 11.14 -29.71
C GLN A 12 -0.33 11.73 -28.63
N GLY A 13 -0.89 12.22 -27.51
CA GLY A 13 -0.09 12.79 -26.43
C GLY A 13 0.88 11.80 -25.78
N VAL A 14 0.50 10.52 -25.69
CA VAL A 14 1.40 9.46 -25.21
C VAL A 14 2.53 9.18 -26.21
N ALA A 15 2.24 9.18 -27.52
CA ALA A 15 3.25 8.99 -28.54
C ALA A 15 4.27 10.13 -28.58
N ASP A 16 3.80 11.38 -28.46
CA ASP A 16 4.66 12.57 -28.47
C ASP A 16 5.58 12.60 -27.25
N ALA A 17 5.07 12.28 -26.05
CA ALA A 17 5.87 12.20 -24.83
C ALA A 17 6.94 11.09 -24.90
N LEU A 18 6.61 9.94 -25.52
CA LEU A 18 7.57 8.86 -25.72
C LEU A 18 8.67 9.22 -26.75
N ALA A 19 8.32 9.97 -27.79
CA ALA A 19 9.28 10.47 -28.77
C ALA A 19 10.26 11.47 -28.14
N GLU A 20 9.79 12.38 -27.30
CA GLU A 20 10.60 13.36 -26.57
C GLU A 20 11.58 12.68 -25.60
N ILE A 21 11.12 11.67 -24.85
CA ILE A 21 11.97 10.88 -23.96
C ILE A 21 13.05 10.13 -24.75
N LYS A 22 12.71 9.59 -25.92
CA LYS A 22 13.65 8.86 -26.77
C LYS A 22 14.70 9.79 -27.38
N ALA A 23 14.30 10.99 -27.83
CA ALA A 23 15.19 12.01 -28.37
C ALA A 23 16.18 12.53 -27.32
N ASN A 24 15.73 12.75 -26.08
CA ASN A 24 16.57 13.19 -24.98
C ASN A 24 17.63 12.14 -24.61
N ARG A 25 17.28 10.84 -24.70
CA ARG A 25 18.20 9.71 -24.45
C ARG A 25 19.31 9.60 -25.49
N SER A 26 19.06 9.97 -26.74
CA SER A 26 20.05 9.91 -27.83
C SER A 26 21.03 11.08 -27.85
N SER A 27 20.76 12.21 -27.17
CA SER A 27 21.69 13.37 -27.16
C SER A 27 22.83 13.26 -26.12
N ARG A 28 22.80 12.25 -25.24
CA ARG A 28 23.69 12.14 -24.08
C ARG A 28 25.02 11.41 -24.32
N ASN A 29 25.44 11.31 -25.58
CA ASN A 29 26.75 10.81 -25.97
C ASN A 29 27.59 11.98 -26.49
N GLY A 30 28.04 12.82 -25.56
CA GLY A 30 29.09 13.80 -25.79
C GLY A 30 30.28 13.41 -24.93
N ASP A 31 31.41 13.18 -25.58
CA ASP A 31 32.71 12.89 -25.00
C ASP A 31 33.22 14.08 -24.16
N ASP A 32 34.33 13.83 -23.45
CA ASP A 32 35.28 14.79 -22.87
C ASP A 32 35.28 15.08 -21.36
N SER A 33 36.41 14.62 -20.80
CA SER A 33 37.36 15.37 -19.98
C SER A 33 37.08 15.54 -18.48
N HIS A 34 37.96 14.90 -17.71
CA HIS A 34 38.17 15.11 -16.28
C HIS A 34 38.36 16.59 -15.93
N ASP A 35 37.61 17.07 -14.95
CA ASP A 35 38.13 18.04 -13.96
C ASP A 35 37.46 17.82 -12.60
N SER A 36 38.28 17.90 -11.56
CA SER A 36 37.97 17.58 -10.19
C SER A 36 37.26 18.76 -9.53
N GLY A 37 35.93 18.71 -9.48
CA GLY A 37 35.12 19.72 -8.80
C GLY A 37 34.03 19.08 -7.94
N THR A 38 34.24 19.08 -6.64
CA THR A 38 33.28 18.69 -5.59
C THR A 38 31.96 19.44 -5.76
N GLY A 39 31.00 18.86 -6.48
CA GLY A 39 29.76 19.52 -6.81
C GLY A 39 28.66 18.53 -7.16
N SER A 40 27.80 18.24 -6.19
CA SER A 40 26.42 17.80 -6.36
C SER A 40 26.18 16.77 -7.49
N ARG A 41 26.38 15.49 -7.17
CA ARG A 41 25.82 14.40 -7.97
C ARG A 41 24.29 14.56 -8.00
N ARG A 42 23.76 15.21 -9.04
CA ARG A 42 22.37 15.06 -9.47
C ARG A 42 22.20 13.61 -9.92
N THR A 43 22.00 12.75 -8.93
CA THR A 43 21.50 11.39 -9.09
C THR A 43 20.03 11.54 -9.43
N GLU A 44 19.73 11.56 -10.73
CA GLU A 44 18.39 11.58 -11.27
C GLU A 44 17.73 10.22 -11.00
N ARG A 45 16.81 10.22 -10.03
CA ARG A 45 15.74 9.25 -9.71
C ARG A 45 16.05 7.75 -9.93
N ALA A 46 16.70 7.14 -8.94
CA ALA A 46 16.07 5.98 -8.31
C ALA A 46 14.90 6.52 -7.47
N ALA A 47 13.77 5.80 -7.37
CA ALA A 47 12.72 6.15 -6.41
C ALA A 47 13.38 6.28 -5.03
N ARG A 48 13.63 7.52 -4.57
CA ARG A 48 14.30 7.75 -3.30
C ARG A 48 13.36 7.22 -2.24
N GLU A 49 13.71 6.09 -1.64
CA GLU A 49 13.12 5.70 -0.37
C GLU A 49 13.21 6.93 0.54
N CYS A 50 12.09 7.30 1.16
CA CYS A 50 12.06 8.41 2.09
C CYS A 50 13.15 8.19 3.15
N PRO A 51 14.17 9.07 3.21
CA PRO A 51 15.16 8.97 4.25
C PRO A 51 14.46 9.14 5.59
N TYR A 52 14.71 8.24 6.54
CA TYR A 52 14.14 8.35 7.89
C TYR A 52 14.38 9.72 8.54
N GLY A 53 15.47 10.41 8.16
CA GLY A 53 15.73 11.79 8.57
C GLY A 53 14.68 12.81 8.09
N ASP A 54 14.13 12.67 6.89
CA ASP A 54 13.09 13.57 6.37
C ASP A 54 11.74 13.33 7.06
N PHE A 55 11.47 12.08 7.44
CA PHE A 55 10.36 11.74 8.33
C PHE A 55 10.50 12.43 9.70
N LEU A 56 11.68 12.38 10.32
CA LEU A 56 11.91 13.01 11.63
C LEU A 56 11.82 14.55 11.58
N LYS A 57 12.29 15.19 10.49
CA LYS A 57 12.15 16.65 10.31
C LYS A 57 10.70 17.12 10.32
N CYS A 58 9.75 16.25 9.94
CA CYS A 58 8.32 16.56 9.95
C CYS A 58 7.68 16.45 11.35
N GLN A 59 8.47 16.14 12.38
CA GLN A 59 8.05 16.05 13.78
C GLN A 59 6.82 15.14 13.95
N PRO A 60 7.00 13.82 13.74
CA PRO A 60 5.93 12.87 13.95
C PRO A 60 5.46 12.88 15.41
N LEU A 61 4.16 12.66 15.60
CA LEU A 61 3.58 12.60 16.95
C LEU A 61 3.82 11.22 17.56
N ASN A 62 4.19 11.17 18.84
CA ASN A 62 4.29 9.90 19.56
C ASN A 62 2.94 9.45 20.10
N PHE A 63 2.74 8.13 20.19
CA PHE A 63 1.50 7.55 20.71
C PHE A 63 1.77 6.48 21.78
N LYS A 64 1.31 6.75 23.02
CA LYS A 64 1.53 5.89 24.20
C LYS A 64 0.54 4.73 24.36
N GLY A 65 -0.59 4.76 23.65
CA GLY A 65 -1.68 3.79 23.82
C GLY A 65 -2.65 4.07 24.97
N THR A 66 -2.43 5.10 25.80
CA THR A 66 -3.25 5.35 27.01
C THR A 66 -4.31 6.44 26.86
N LYS A 67 -4.29 7.21 25.77
CA LYS A 67 -5.15 8.39 25.59
C LYS A 67 -6.44 8.12 24.79
N GLY A 68 -6.85 6.85 24.67
CA GLY A 68 -8.10 6.44 24.02
C GLY A 68 -8.16 6.62 22.49
N PHE A 69 -9.35 6.38 21.92
CA PHE A 69 -9.59 6.30 20.47
C PHE A 69 -9.42 7.64 19.74
N VAL A 70 -9.84 8.75 20.38
CA VAL A 70 -9.70 10.10 19.81
C VAL A 70 -8.22 10.43 19.57
N SER A 71 -7.36 10.11 20.53
CA SER A 71 -5.92 10.33 20.40
C SER A 71 -5.27 9.41 19.36
N LEU A 72 -5.75 8.17 19.23
CA LEU A 72 -5.30 7.26 18.16
C LEU A 72 -5.67 7.82 16.78
N THR A 73 -6.91 8.29 16.61
CA THR A 73 -7.39 8.89 15.36
C THR A 73 -6.57 10.13 15.00
N GLN A 74 -6.30 11.00 15.97
CA GLN A 74 -5.46 12.18 15.76
C GLN A 74 -4.03 11.80 15.35
N TRP A 75 -3.47 10.78 15.99
CA TRP A 75 -2.14 10.27 15.64
C TRP A 75 -2.11 9.75 14.20
N PHE A 76 -3.09 8.94 13.77
CA PHE A 76 -3.15 8.47 12.37
C PHE A 76 -3.25 9.61 11.36
N LYS A 77 -4.13 10.59 11.60
CA LYS A 77 -4.23 11.77 10.73
C LYS A 77 -2.92 12.55 10.63
N LYS A 78 -2.20 12.71 11.75
CA LYS A 78 -0.88 13.36 11.76
C LYS A 78 0.14 12.54 10.99
N MET A 79 0.13 11.21 11.14
CA MET A 79 1.04 10.31 10.43
C MET A 79 0.81 10.33 8.92
N GLU A 80 -0.44 10.34 8.44
CA GLU A 80 -0.77 10.48 7.01
C GLU A 80 -0.18 11.79 6.44
N SER A 81 -0.33 12.90 7.16
CA SER A 81 0.26 14.19 6.76
C SER A 81 1.79 14.16 6.76
N VAL A 82 2.42 13.56 7.78
CA VAL A 82 3.87 13.42 7.85
C VAL A 82 4.41 12.57 6.70
N PHE A 83 3.73 11.46 6.37
CA PHE A 83 4.11 10.62 5.24
C PHE A 83 3.99 11.34 3.90
N TYR A 84 2.94 12.14 3.72
CA TYR A 84 2.77 12.96 2.53
C TYR A 84 3.89 13.99 2.38
N ILE A 85 4.18 14.77 3.44
CA ILE A 85 5.20 15.85 3.39
C ILE A 85 6.62 15.28 3.23
N SER A 86 6.93 14.18 3.91
CA SER A 86 8.25 13.53 3.84
C SER A 86 8.47 12.70 2.57
N ASN A 87 7.47 12.60 1.69
CA ASN A 87 7.47 11.70 0.52
C ASN A 87 7.72 10.23 0.92
N CYS A 88 7.11 9.77 2.01
CA CYS A 88 7.24 8.41 2.52
C CYS A 88 6.62 7.38 1.59
N THR A 89 7.44 6.43 1.14
CA THR A 89 6.96 5.30 0.33
C THR A 89 6.13 4.36 1.21
N VAL A 90 5.14 3.69 0.61
CA VAL A 90 4.25 2.75 1.32
C VAL A 90 5.05 1.68 2.09
N ALA A 91 6.18 1.23 1.54
CA ALA A 91 7.06 0.24 2.17
C ALA A 91 7.70 0.72 3.50
N CYS A 92 7.85 2.04 3.68
CA CYS A 92 8.47 2.64 4.86
C CYS A 92 7.44 3.09 5.91
N GLN A 93 6.18 3.31 5.52
CA GLN A 93 5.15 3.91 6.38
C GLN A 93 4.98 3.15 7.70
N ILE A 94 4.76 1.83 7.67
CA ILE A 94 4.57 1.05 8.90
C ILE A 94 5.82 1.07 9.77
N LYS A 95 7.00 0.87 9.17
CA LYS A 95 8.29 0.91 9.86
C LYS A 95 8.47 2.24 10.60
N PHE A 96 8.21 3.36 9.92
CA PHE A 96 8.37 4.69 10.49
C PHE A 96 7.25 5.05 11.47
N ALA A 97 5.99 4.65 11.25
CA ALA A 97 4.93 4.83 12.23
C ALA A 97 5.28 4.14 13.55
N THR A 98 5.77 2.90 13.48
CA THR A 98 5.98 2.07 14.67
C THR A 98 7.09 2.60 15.58
N CYS A 99 8.05 3.37 15.04
CA CYS A 99 9.09 4.01 15.86
C CYS A 99 8.54 5.13 16.77
N THR A 100 7.33 5.64 16.50
CA THR A 100 6.67 6.68 17.29
C THR A 100 5.75 6.10 18.37
N LEU A 101 5.60 4.77 18.40
CA LEU A 101 4.83 4.09 19.43
C LEU A 101 5.63 4.04 20.72
N LEU A 102 4.96 4.30 21.83
CA LEU A 102 5.52 4.28 23.17
C LEU A 102 4.59 3.48 24.10
N GLY A 103 5.08 3.15 25.30
CA GLY A 103 4.27 2.54 26.36
C GLY A 103 3.48 1.30 25.91
N SER A 104 2.18 1.27 26.21
CA SER A 104 1.29 0.14 25.90
C SER A 104 1.20 -0.18 24.41
N ALA A 105 1.29 0.84 23.54
CA ALA A 105 1.25 0.65 22.10
C ALA A 105 2.53 -0.01 21.57
N LEU A 106 3.70 0.37 22.08
CA LEU A 106 4.98 -0.26 21.72
C LEU A 106 5.05 -1.71 22.21
N ILE A 107 4.60 -1.98 23.45
CA ILE A 107 4.55 -3.34 23.99
C ILE A 107 3.67 -4.24 23.12
N TRP A 108 2.51 -3.74 22.70
CA TRP A 108 1.63 -4.46 21.80
C TRP A 108 2.28 -4.72 20.43
N TRP A 109 2.90 -3.71 19.82
CA TRP A 109 3.58 -3.86 18.53
C TRP A 109 4.70 -4.92 18.59
N ASN A 110 5.51 -4.91 19.65
CA ASN A 110 6.57 -5.90 19.86
C ASN A 110 6.01 -7.32 20.02
N PHE A 111 4.86 -7.47 20.69
CA PHE A 111 4.18 -8.76 20.80
C PHE A 111 3.63 -9.23 19.44
N TYR A 112 3.04 -8.32 18.67
CA TYR A 112 2.57 -8.60 17.31
C TYR A 112 3.71 -9.07 16.41
N LEU A 113 4.86 -8.39 16.43
CA LEU A 113 6.07 -8.80 15.71
C LEU A 113 6.54 -10.21 16.08
N LYS A 114 6.48 -10.59 17.36
CA LYS A 114 6.83 -11.95 17.82
C LYS A 114 5.85 -13.02 17.31
N THR A 115 4.58 -12.66 17.16
CA THR A 115 3.51 -13.60 16.79
C THR A 115 3.43 -13.81 15.28
N VAL A 116 3.54 -12.72 14.51
CA VAL A 116 3.31 -12.71 13.07
C VAL A 116 4.63 -12.70 12.26
N GLY A 117 5.73 -12.27 12.89
CA GLY A 117 7.03 -12.11 12.23
C GLY A 117 7.20 -10.73 11.58
N HIS A 118 8.45 -10.31 11.42
CA HIS A 118 8.79 -8.96 10.94
C HIS A 118 8.34 -8.74 9.49
N ASP A 119 8.55 -9.71 8.61
CA ASP A 119 8.23 -9.57 7.19
C ASP A 119 6.72 -9.39 6.95
N ALA A 120 5.91 -10.24 7.58
CA ALA A 120 4.46 -10.14 7.49
C ALA A 120 3.92 -8.89 8.18
N ALA A 121 4.48 -8.48 9.32
CA ALA A 121 4.05 -7.29 10.03
C ALA A 121 4.38 -5.99 9.28
N TYR A 122 5.57 -5.87 8.68
CA TYR A 122 5.96 -4.68 7.93
C TYR A 122 5.48 -4.68 6.47
N GLY A 123 5.10 -5.84 5.93
CA GLY A 123 4.49 -5.97 4.61
C GLY A 123 2.99 -5.70 4.57
N MET A 124 2.34 -5.50 5.73
CA MET A 124 0.90 -5.28 5.79
C MET A 124 0.48 -3.86 5.38
N PRO A 125 -0.72 -3.67 4.80
CA PRO A 125 -1.23 -2.33 4.48
C PRO A 125 -1.44 -1.45 5.72
N GLN A 126 -1.24 -0.14 5.58
CA GLN A 126 -1.47 0.84 6.67
C GLN A 126 -2.89 0.78 7.23
N LYS A 127 -3.90 0.60 6.37
CA LYS A 127 -5.31 0.47 6.80
C LYS A 127 -5.54 -0.74 7.69
N THR A 128 -4.78 -1.82 7.51
CA THR A 128 -4.83 -3.00 8.38
C THR A 128 -4.26 -2.67 9.77
N MET A 129 -3.16 -1.90 9.84
CA MET A 129 -2.61 -1.40 11.11
C MET A 129 -3.64 -0.55 11.86
N GLU A 130 -4.30 0.36 11.14
CA GLU A 130 -5.34 1.24 11.69
C GLU A 130 -6.50 0.46 12.30
N LYS A 131 -7.02 -0.55 11.58
CA LYS A 131 -8.09 -1.43 12.07
C LYS A 131 -7.67 -2.19 13.33
N MET A 132 -6.47 -2.76 13.34
CA MET A 132 -5.97 -3.54 14.48
C MET A 132 -5.75 -2.68 15.72
N MET A 133 -5.07 -1.53 15.57
CA MET A 133 -4.84 -0.63 16.70
C MET A 133 -6.16 -0.09 17.24
N SER A 134 -7.13 0.19 16.39
CA SER A 134 -8.46 0.68 16.81
C SER A 134 -9.22 -0.35 17.65
N ARG A 135 -9.14 -1.65 17.31
CA ARG A 135 -9.72 -2.74 18.13
C ARG A 135 -9.03 -2.87 19.49
N GLU A 136 -7.72 -2.61 19.53
CA GLU A 136 -6.90 -2.84 20.72
C GLU A 136 -6.87 -1.65 21.70
N VAL A 137 -7.35 -0.47 21.31
CA VAL A 137 -7.38 0.73 22.18
C VAL A 137 -8.08 0.45 23.52
N CYS A 138 -9.21 -0.26 23.50
CA CYS A 138 -9.92 -0.63 24.73
C CYS A 138 -9.06 -1.50 25.65
N ARG A 139 -8.18 -2.34 25.09
CA ARG A 139 -7.28 -3.20 25.86
C ARG A 139 -6.12 -2.43 26.47
N TRP A 140 -5.63 -1.37 25.83
CA TRP A 140 -4.56 -0.54 26.37
C TRP A 140 -5.03 0.36 27.50
N THR A 141 -6.25 0.87 27.44
CA THR A 141 -6.84 1.71 28.49
C THR A 141 -7.17 0.93 29.75
N SER A 142 -7.58 -0.35 29.64
CA SER A 142 -7.86 -1.21 30.80
C SER A 142 -6.61 -1.77 31.49
N ARG A 143 -5.44 -1.75 30.83
CA ARG A 143 -4.20 -2.36 31.33
C ARG A 143 -3.54 -1.57 32.48
N HIS A 144 -4.03 -0.37 32.78
CA HIS A 144 -3.49 0.48 33.84
C HIS A 144 -4.13 0.22 35.21
N ASP A 145 -5.15 -0.65 35.30
CA ASP A 145 -5.96 -0.80 36.52
C ASP A 145 -6.04 -2.22 37.12
N SER A 146 -5.37 -3.23 36.56
CA SER A 146 -5.37 -4.56 37.20
C SER A 146 -4.13 -5.40 36.93
N GLY A 147 -3.36 -5.69 37.98
CA GLY A 147 -2.25 -6.62 37.99
C GLY A 147 -2.70 -8.08 37.89
N ASN A 148 -3.16 -8.52 36.71
CA ASN A 148 -3.41 -9.93 36.45
C ASN A 148 -2.82 -10.34 35.10
N CYS A 149 -1.68 -11.04 35.14
CA CYS A 149 -0.93 -11.44 33.94
C CYS A 149 -1.45 -12.76 33.32
N ASP A 150 -2.23 -13.55 34.07
CA ASP A 150 -2.55 -14.93 33.70
C ASP A 150 -3.77 -15.05 32.78
N GLY A 151 -4.76 -14.17 32.92
CA GLY A 151 -5.90 -14.09 31.98
C GLY A 151 -5.53 -13.57 30.59
N ILE A 152 -4.34 -12.97 30.45
CA ILE A 152 -3.86 -12.40 29.20
C ILE A 152 -3.48 -13.50 28.21
N GLN A 153 -2.95 -14.64 28.68
CA GLN A 153 -2.48 -15.71 27.80
C GLN A 153 -3.61 -16.49 27.13
N ALA A 154 -4.72 -16.73 27.85
CA ALA A 154 -5.92 -17.35 27.30
C ALA A 154 -6.62 -16.46 26.26
N LYS A 155 -6.73 -15.15 26.53
CA LYS A 155 -7.34 -14.20 25.59
C LYS A 155 -6.49 -13.96 24.33
N LYS A 156 -5.15 -14.01 24.46
CA LYS A 156 -4.19 -13.95 23.34
C LYS A 156 -4.37 -15.07 22.30
N MET A 157 -4.68 -16.29 22.73
CA MET A 157 -4.89 -17.42 21.81
C MET A 157 -6.20 -17.28 21.04
N GLN A 158 -7.25 -16.78 21.68
CA GLN A 158 -8.54 -16.55 21.05
C GLN A 158 -8.44 -15.49 19.94
N ASP A 159 -7.86 -14.32 20.21
CA ASP A 159 -7.77 -13.25 19.20
C ASP A 159 -6.88 -13.62 18.02
N ALA A 160 -5.79 -14.35 18.27
CA ALA A 160 -4.89 -14.83 17.23
C ALA A 160 -5.60 -15.86 16.32
N SER A 161 -6.45 -16.71 16.91
CA SER A 161 -7.28 -17.65 16.14
C SER A 161 -8.35 -16.93 15.31
N GLU A 162 -9.02 -15.93 15.88
CA GLU A 162 -10.02 -15.12 15.16
C GLU A 162 -9.41 -14.32 14.01
N PHE A 163 -8.21 -13.78 14.22
CA PHE A 163 -7.49 -13.04 13.17
C PHE A 163 -6.99 -13.96 12.06
N ALA A 164 -6.49 -15.15 12.41
CA ALA A 164 -6.11 -16.15 11.43
C ALA A 164 -7.34 -16.60 10.60
N THR A 165 -8.50 -16.79 11.24
CA THR A 165 -9.74 -17.13 10.53
C THR A 165 -10.23 -15.99 9.65
N GLU A 166 -10.22 -14.72 10.11
CA GLU A 166 -10.64 -13.56 9.31
C GLU A 166 -9.73 -13.36 8.09
N LEU A 167 -8.42 -13.62 8.25
CA LEU A 167 -7.45 -13.55 7.16
C LEU A 167 -7.63 -14.71 6.15
N MET A 168 -7.95 -15.91 6.63
CA MET A 168 -8.24 -17.05 5.77
C MET A 168 -9.54 -16.84 4.99
N ASP A 169 -10.59 -16.37 5.65
CA ASP A 169 -11.88 -16.06 5.01
C ASP A 169 -11.72 -14.99 3.93
N GLN A 170 -10.92 -13.96 4.19
CA GLN A 170 -10.62 -12.93 3.20
C GLN A 170 -9.92 -13.51 1.96
N LYS A 171 -8.95 -14.43 2.14
CA LYS A 171 -8.28 -15.09 1.01
C LYS A 171 -9.21 -16.02 0.24
N ILE A 172 -10.10 -16.74 0.92
CA ILE A 172 -11.10 -17.62 0.31
C ILE A 172 -12.09 -16.80 -0.52
N CYS A 173 -12.62 -15.70 0.03
CA CYS A 173 -13.53 -14.81 -0.69
C CYS A 173 -12.86 -14.22 -1.94
N THR A 174 -11.63 -13.72 -1.80
CA THR A 174 -10.87 -13.15 -2.93
C THR A 174 -10.60 -14.19 -4.02
N PHE A 175 -10.33 -15.44 -3.64
CA PHE A 175 -10.12 -16.51 -4.61
C PHE A 175 -11.40 -16.91 -5.33
N ALA A 176 -12.53 -17.00 -4.61
CA ALA A 176 -13.84 -17.29 -5.18
C ALA A 176 -14.27 -16.21 -6.18
N GLU A 177 -14.05 -14.94 -5.86
CA GLU A 177 -14.31 -13.81 -6.78
C GLU A 177 -13.48 -13.92 -8.06
N ARG A 178 -12.18 -14.24 -7.95
CA ARG A 178 -11.30 -14.45 -9.11
C ARG A 178 -11.74 -15.64 -9.97
N GLN A 179 -12.20 -16.73 -9.37
CA GLN A 179 -12.76 -17.85 -10.11
C GLN A 179 -14.06 -17.45 -10.85
N ALA A 180 -14.96 -16.74 -10.19
CA ALA A 180 -16.22 -16.29 -10.79
C ALA A 180 -15.96 -15.33 -11.98
N GLU A 181 -15.01 -14.42 -11.83
CA GLU A 181 -14.59 -13.50 -12.88
C GLU A 181 -13.95 -14.23 -14.08
N ASN A 182 -13.06 -15.20 -13.81
CA ASN A 182 -12.46 -16.01 -14.88
C ASN A 182 -13.49 -16.88 -15.62
N LYS A 183 -14.49 -17.41 -14.91
CA LYS A 183 -15.59 -18.18 -15.53
C LYS A 183 -16.44 -17.33 -16.47
N ARG A 184 -16.79 -16.10 -16.05
CA ARG A 184 -17.52 -15.14 -16.90
C ARG A 184 -16.76 -14.77 -18.17
N LYS A 185 -15.43 -14.66 -18.09
CA LYS A 185 -14.58 -14.38 -19.27
C LYS A 185 -14.57 -15.55 -20.24
N LEU A 186 -14.46 -16.79 -19.74
CA LEU A 186 -14.51 -17.99 -20.57
C LEU A 186 -15.85 -18.14 -21.31
N ASP A 187 -16.96 -17.86 -20.62
CA ASP A 187 -18.30 -17.95 -21.21
C ASP A 187 -18.51 -16.88 -22.30
N ASN A 188 -18.01 -15.65 -22.10
CA ASN A 188 -18.05 -14.59 -23.10
C ASN A 188 -17.22 -14.90 -24.36
N ASP A 189 -16.02 -15.46 -24.19
CA ASP A 189 -15.16 -15.81 -25.33
C ASP A 189 -15.76 -16.93 -26.19
N ASN A 190 -16.38 -17.94 -25.55
CA ASN A 190 -17.09 -19.01 -26.25
C ASN A 190 -18.34 -18.50 -26.99
N GLN A 191 -19.05 -17.52 -26.42
CA GLN A 191 -20.23 -16.94 -27.08
C GLN A 191 -19.87 -16.05 -28.26
N ALA A 192 -18.70 -15.39 -28.22
CA ALA A 192 -18.16 -14.63 -29.34
C ALA A 192 -17.71 -15.52 -30.52
N GLN A 193 -17.21 -16.73 -30.25
CA GLN A 193 -16.83 -17.70 -31.28
C GLN A 193 -18.02 -18.44 -31.94
N GLN A 194 -19.20 -18.49 -31.30
CA GLN A 194 -20.39 -19.17 -31.82
C GLN A 194 -21.29 -18.31 -32.72
N GLN A 195 -20.93 -17.06 -33.03
CA GLN A 195 -21.72 -16.27 -33.99
C GLN A 195 -21.56 -16.84 -35.42
N PRO A 196 -22.66 -17.24 -36.09
CA PRO A 196 -22.57 -17.85 -37.42
C PRO A 196 -22.18 -16.82 -38.49
N PRO A 197 -21.50 -17.24 -39.59
CA PRO A 197 -21.12 -16.32 -40.66
C PRO A 197 -22.38 -15.77 -41.34
N LYS A 198 -22.51 -14.43 -41.38
CA LYS A 198 -23.57 -13.74 -42.11
C LYS A 198 -23.57 -14.17 -43.57
N LYS A 199 -24.60 -14.91 -43.99
CA LYS A 199 -24.84 -15.25 -45.40
C LYS A 199 -25.05 -13.96 -46.19
N LYS A 200 -24.13 -13.66 -47.11
CA LYS A 200 -24.33 -12.64 -48.16
C LYS A 200 -25.33 -13.21 -49.17
N ASN A 201 -26.53 -12.66 -49.20
CA ASN A 201 -27.48 -12.95 -50.27
C ASN A 201 -27.01 -12.23 -51.56
N VAL A 202 -26.61 -13.01 -52.57
CA VAL A 202 -26.48 -12.53 -53.94
C VAL A 202 -27.85 -12.68 -54.58
N ALA A 203 -28.51 -11.56 -54.86
CA ALA A 203 -29.69 -11.51 -55.71
C ALA A 203 -29.25 -11.77 -57.16
N ARG A 204 -29.87 -12.76 -57.80
CA ARG A 204 -29.75 -12.98 -59.25
C ARG A 204 -31.14 -12.86 -59.85
N ALA A 205 -31.33 -11.83 -60.67
CA ALA A 205 -32.33 -11.73 -61.72
C ALA A 205 -31.56 -11.66 -63.05
#